data_AF-U6GLN9-F1
#
_entry.id   AF-U6GLN9-F1
#
_cell.length_a   1.000
_cell.length_b   1.000
_cell.length_c   1.000
_cell.angle_alpha   90.00
_cell.angle_beta   90.00
_cell.angle_gamma   90.00
#
_symmetry.space_group_name_H-M   'P 1'
#
loop_
_entity.id
_entity.type
_entity.pdbx_description
1 polymer ?
#
loop_
_entity_poly.entity_id
_entity_poly.type
_entity_poly.pdbx_seq_one_letter_code
_entity_poly.pdbx_strand_id
1 'polypeptide(L)'
;MCQKQCRDENGFKCHRMSEGHQRAMQLFIQRPGKFMDEFSREFEEEFMKLMRTRYCRTRVLANSVYNNVVCDRHHIHMNSTIWVTLSEFVQYLGATQKCKIEHTPKGWYVEYIDHEELAKKEEEAKRRKIEKSQEDARMEQIQAMVEESRRRGGFQEPEYTPLQREEGHTVALTFNKTQPESKERKVNALQQLHEQLKQERLSKSGSQAEKRKLSAMEALVLEAEQRKQKAAAFEKSPFSDYKGTSPADKGDWRERKETEESHTSPQPRPPQHKYAGADWWLQPGLIVKVMHKTLGDGKYYKQKGVVKTVDGRYSAVLEMLEGGAILKLDQEYLETVIPPIGGRLAVVLGEWRGHEGRLEGLDMDSYSVQVTLDTGPLFKQERHRGCRGVLVKGLPYEHVCKLNKQK
;
A
#
# COMPACT_ATOMS: atom_id res chain seq x y z
N MET A 1 6.30 -9.21 31.48
CA MET A 1 5.67 -10.07 32.52
C MET A 1 4.43 -9.42 33.14
N CYS A 2 4.51 -8.18 33.64
CA CYS A 2 3.31 -7.38 33.93
C CYS A 2 3.29 -6.17 33.00
N GLN A 3 2.23 -6.02 32.19
CA GLN A 3 2.02 -4.87 31.29
C GLN A 3 1.51 -3.63 32.04
N LYS A 4 1.53 -3.66 33.38
CA LYS A 4 1.01 -2.58 34.22
C LYS A 4 2.03 -1.45 34.30
N GLN A 5 1.79 -0.37 33.56
CA GLN A 5 2.59 0.84 33.64
C GLN A 5 2.36 1.50 35.01
N CYS A 6 3.43 1.64 35.79
CA CYS A 6 3.41 2.32 37.08
C CYS A 6 3.75 3.80 36.85
N ARG A 7 3.01 4.71 37.49
CA ARG A 7 3.09 6.16 37.24
C ARG A 7 4.24 6.82 38.01
N ASP A 8 4.68 6.20 39.10
CA ASP A 8 5.68 6.67 40.05
C ASP A 8 6.45 5.49 40.68
N GLU A 9 7.56 5.80 41.35
CA GLU A 9 8.43 4.80 41.99
C GLU A 9 7.70 4.04 43.12
N ASN A 10 6.80 4.73 43.84
CA ASN A 10 5.99 4.11 44.89
C ASN A 10 4.94 3.16 44.30
N GLY A 11 4.29 3.53 43.20
CA GLY A 11 3.40 2.64 42.45
C GLY A 11 4.12 1.41 41.91
N PHE A 12 5.38 1.55 41.49
CA PHE A 12 6.20 0.42 41.06
C PHE A 12 6.55 -0.52 42.22
N LYS A 13 6.93 0.02 43.39
CA LYS A 13 7.18 -0.79 44.60
C LYS A 13 5.91 -1.52 45.05
N CYS A 14 4.77 -0.84 45.09
CA CYS A 14 3.48 -1.45 45.42
C CYS A 14 3.07 -2.52 44.41
N HIS A 15 3.32 -2.32 43.11
CA HIS A 15 3.06 -3.33 42.09
C HIS A 15 3.96 -4.56 42.26
N ARG A 16 5.26 -4.38 42.49
CA ARG A 16 6.21 -5.49 42.68
C ARG A 16 5.88 -6.34 43.91
N MET A 17 5.36 -5.70 44.95
CA MET A 17 4.90 -6.37 46.17
C MET A 17 3.48 -6.92 46.07
N SER A 18 2.74 -6.65 44.99
CA SER A 18 1.37 -7.12 44.85
C SER A 18 1.30 -8.61 44.49
N GLU A 19 0.28 -9.28 45.01
CA GLU A 19 0.05 -10.71 44.77
C GLU A 19 -0.05 -11.04 43.28
N GLY A 20 -0.64 -10.15 42.48
CA GLY A 20 -0.74 -10.33 41.02
C GLY A 20 0.62 -10.36 40.32
N HIS A 21 1.57 -9.53 40.75
CA HIS A 21 2.94 -9.55 40.22
C HIS A 21 3.70 -10.79 40.71
N GLN A 22 3.59 -11.12 42.00
CA GLN A 22 4.24 -12.28 42.60
C GLN A 22 3.75 -13.60 41.97
N ARG A 23 2.45 -13.72 41.69
CA ARG A 23 1.86 -14.87 41.00
C ARG A 23 2.35 -14.97 39.55
N ALA A 24 2.42 -13.84 38.82
CA ALA A 24 2.99 -13.82 37.48
C ALA A 24 4.47 -14.24 37.47
N MET A 25 5.24 -13.81 38.48
CA MET A 25 6.64 -14.21 38.64
C MET A 25 6.77 -15.70 38.95
N GLN A 26 5.89 -16.26 39.79
CA GLN A 26 5.86 -17.70 40.06
C GLN A 26 5.51 -18.51 38.81
N LEU A 27 4.56 -18.05 37.98
CA LEU A 27 4.22 -18.70 36.72
C LEU A 27 5.41 -18.70 35.73
N PHE A 28 6.17 -17.60 35.70
CA PHE A 28 7.39 -17.54 34.89
C PHE A 28 8.47 -18.50 35.40
N ILE A 29 8.70 -18.57 36.71
CA ILE A 29 9.68 -19.49 37.31
C ILE A 29 9.31 -20.96 37.03
N GLN A 30 8.02 -21.29 37.05
CA GLN A 30 7.56 -22.66 36.78
C GLN A 30 7.74 -23.10 35.32
N ARG A 31 7.68 -22.18 34.36
CA ARG A 31 7.78 -22.48 32.92
C ARG A 31 8.53 -21.41 32.15
N PRO A 32 9.84 -21.21 32.39
CA PRO A 32 10.60 -20.14 31.75
C PRO A 32 10.65 -20.29 30.23
N GLY A 33 10.76 -21.52 29.73
CA GLY A 33 10.88 -21.80 28.28
C GLY A 33 9.68 -21.30 27.46
N LYS A 34 8.44 -21.53 27.92
CA LYS A 34 7.25 -21.11 27.15
C LYS A 34 7.14 -19.60 27.00
N PHE A 35 7.50 -18.84 28.04
CA PHE A 35 7.50 -17.39 27.97
C PHE A 35 8.63 -16.87 27.09
N MET A 36 9.82 -17.46 27.18
CA MET A 36 10.93 -17.14 26.29
C MET A 36 10.58 -17.42 24.83
N ASP A 37 9.92 -18.54 24.53
CA ASP A 37 9.45 -18.89 23.18
C ASP A 37 8.42 -17.89 22.65
N GLU A 38 7.46 -17.48 23.49
CA GLU A 38 6.42 -16.52 23.12
C GLU A 38 7.00 -15.13 22.83
N PHE A 39 7.86 -14.61 23.72
CA PHE A 39 8.54 -13.33 23.49
C PHE A 39 9.47 -13.39 22.27
N SER A 40 10.12 -14.53 22.03
CA SER A 40 10.97 -14.71 20.85
C SER A 40 10.16 -14.73 19.57
N ARG A 41 8.98 -15.38 19.57
CA ARG A 41 8.08 -15.38 18.41
C ARG A 41 7.54 -13.97 18.12
N GLU A 42 7.10 -13.26 19.15
CA GLU A 42 6.61 -11.88 18.99
C GLU A 42 7.72 -10.94 18.47
N PHE A 43 8.93 -11.05 19.02
CA PHE A 43 10.08 -10.29 18.55
C PHE A 43 10.43 -10.61 17.09
N GLU A 44 10.42 -11.90 16.71
CA GLU A 44 10.67 -12.32 15.33
C GLU A 44 9.60 -11.77 14.37
N GLU A 45 8.32 -11.83 14.76
CA GLU A 45 7.21 -11.30 13.98
C GLU A 45 7.31 -9.79 13.77
N GLU A 46 7.63 -9.02 14.82
CA GLU A 46 7.87 -7.57 14.71
C GLU A 46 9.04 -7.26 13.79
N PHE A 47 10.18 -7.94 13.97
CA PHE A 47 11.35 -7.76 13.13
C PHE A 47 11.04 -8.07 11.66
N MET A 48 10.35 -9.20 11.40
CA MET A 48 9.97 -9.62 10.06
C MET A 48 8.92 -8.70 9.43
N LYS A 49 7.97 -8.16 10.21
CA LYS A 49 7.02 -7.15 9.75
C LYS A 49 7.74 -5.88 9.31
N LEU A 50 8.76 -5.45 10.04
CA LEU A 50 9.56 -4.27 9.73
C LEU A 50 10.42 -4.50 8.47
N MET A 51 10.98 -5.71 8.31
CA MET A 51 11.67 -6.13 7.09
C MET A 51 10.74 -6.15 5.86
N ARG A 52 9.52 -6.70 5.99
CA ARG A 52 8.52 -6.75 4.90
C ARG A 52 8.02 -5.38 4.48
N THR A 53 7.84 -4.47 5.43
CA THR A 53 7.23 -3.15 5.17
C THR A 53 8.24 -2.14 4.63
N ARG A 54 9.41 -2.03 5.26
CA ARG A 54 10.39 -0.97 4.94
C ARG A 54 11.58 -1.44 4.12
N TYR A 55 12.00 -2.69 4.26
CA TYR A 55 13.29 -3.17 3.76
C TYR A 55 13.19 -4.35 2.79
N CYS A 56 12.04 -4.53 2.14
CA CYS A 56 11.75 -5.69 1.28
C CYS A 56 12.60 -5.78 0.00
N ARG A 57 13.22 -4.69 -0.44
CA ARG A 57 13.96 -4.63 -1.73
C ARG A 57 15.45 -4.30 -1.60
N THR A 58 15.95 -4.08 -0.38
CA THR A 58 17.30 -3.60 -0.16
C THR A 58 18.00 -4.41 0.93
N ARG A 59 19.29 -4.67 0.76
CA ARG A 59 20.15 -5.15 1.85
C ARG A 59 20.32 -4.04 2.89
N VAL A 60 20.10 -4.35 4.17
CA VAL A 60 20.16 -3.36 5.27
C VAL A 60 21.02 -3.89 6.40
N LEU A 61 21.68 -2.98 7.12
CA LEU A 61 22.45 -3.32 8.31
C LEU A 61 21.52 -3.77 9.44
N ALA A 62 21.77 -4.92 10.06
CA ALA A 62 20.96 -5.48 11.14
C ALA A 62 20.75 -4.50 12.31
N ASN A 63 21.79 -3.74 12.68
CA ASN A 63 21.71 -2.74 13.74
C ASN A 63 20.68 -1.63 13.42
N SER A 64 20.57 -1.24 12.15
CA SER A 64 19.61 -0.23 11.73
C SER A 64 18.17 -0.74 11.88
N VAL A 65 17.92 -1.99 11.47
CA VAL A 65 16.61 -2.63 11.63
C VAL A 65 16.26 -2.77 13.11
N TYR A 66 17.22 -3.22 13.93
CA TYR A 66 17.02 -3.36 15.37
C TYR A 66 16.72 -2.02 16.05
N ASN A 67 17.43 -0.95 15.72
CA ASN A 67 17.15 0.39 16.27
C ASN A 67 15.73 0.87 15.91
N ASN A 68 15.23 0.49 14.73
CA ASN A 68 13.86 0.79 14.33
C ASN A 68 12.82 -0.03 15.10
N VAL A 69 13.12 -1.27 15.47
CA VAL A 69 12.28 -2.07 16.37
C VAL A 69 12.26 -1.42 17.76
N VAL A 70 13.43 -1.03 18.29
CA VAL A 70 13.58 -0.40 19.61
C VAL A 70 12.95 1.00 19.68
N CYS A 71 12.71 1.64 18.53
CA CYS A 71 12.02 2.93 18.45
C CYS A 71 10.58 2.86 18.96
N ASP A 72 9.92 1.70 18.85
CA ASP A 72 8.55 1.53 19.32
C ASP A 72 8.51 1.40 20.84
N ARG A 73 7.65 2.16 21.53
CA ARG A 73 7.58 2.15 23.01
C ARG A 73 7.18 0.78 23.60
N HIS A 74 6.53 -0.06 22.81
CA HIS A 74 6.03 -1.37 23.21
C HIS A 74 6.88 -2.52 22.69
N HIS A 75 8.08 -2.25 22.15
CA HIS A 75 8.95 -3.30 21.64
C HIS A 75 9.43 -4.24 22.74
N ILE A 76 9.65 -5.50 22.38
CA ILE A 76 10.28 -6.47 23.26
C ILE A 76 11.78 -6.24 23.22
N HIS A 77 12.37 -5.97 24.38
CA HIS A 77 13.81 -5.84 24.48
C HIS A 77 14.50 -7.20 24.27
N MET A 78 15.62 -7.22 23.54
CA MET A 78 16.39 -8.41 23.16
C MET A 78 16.67 -9.35 24.35
N ASN A 79 17.09 -8.80 25.51
CA ASN A 79 17.31 -9.55 26.76
C ASN A 79 16.11 -10.37 27.27
N SER A 80 14.90 -10.13 26.77
CA SER A 80 13.68 -10.88 27.13
C SER A 80 13.40 -12.07 26.22
N THR A 81 14.21 -12.25 25.17
CA THR A 81 14.10 -13.32 24.18
C THR A 81 15.20 -14.36 24.37
N ILE A 82 15.16 -15.44 23.59
CA ILE A 82 16.18 -16.49 23.57
C ILE A 82 17.52 -15.95 23.03
N TRP A 83 17.47 -14.93 22.17
CA TRP A 83 18.65 -14.31 21.59
C TRP A 83 19.11 -13.17 22.49
N VAL A 84 20.25 -13.34 23.15
CA VAL A 84 20.80 -12.31 24.04
C VAL A 84 21.50 -11.22 23.22
N THR A 85 22.00 -11.56 22.03
CA THR A 85 22.70 -10.63 21.14
C THR A 85 22.05 -10.58 19.76
N LEU A 86 22.08 -9.41 19.13
CA LEU A 86 21.57 -9.23 17.77
C LEU A 86 22.28 -10.15 16.76
N SER A 87 23.57 -10.42 16.96
CA SER A 87 24.33 -11.31 16.08
C SER A 87 23.79 -12.74 16.08
N GLU A 88 23.39 -13.24 17.25
CA GLU A 88 22.80 -14.57 17.41
C GLU A 88 21.43 -14.65 16.74
N PHE A 89 20.60 -13.62 16.92
CA PHE A 89 19.32 -13.51 16.23
C PHE A 89 19.48 -13.48 14.70
N VAL A 90 20.45 -12.71 14.21
CA VAL A 90 20.75 -12.66 12.77
C VAL A 90 21.17 -14.04 12.30
N GLN A 91 22.11 -14.72 12.96
CA GLN A 91 22.50 -16.08 12.58
C GLN A 91 21.30 -17.06 12.55
N TYR A 92 20.36 -16.94 13.49
CA TYR A 92 19.11 -17.70 13.47
C TYR A 92 18.25 -17.43 12.23
N LEU A 93 18.13 -16.17 11.78
CA LEU A 93 17.40 -15.83 10.55
C LEU A 93 18.02 -16.47 9.30
N GLY A 94 19.35 -16.67 9.31
CA GLY A 94 20.07 -17.35 8.22
C GLY A 94 19.88 -18.86 8.27
N ALA A 95 19.94 -19.44 9.47
CA ALA A 95 19.68 -20.86 9.67
C ALA A 95 18.25 -21.25 9.25
N THR A 96 17.28 -20.37 9.52
CA THR A 96 15.88 -20.56 9.11
C THR A 96 15.59 -20.19 7.66
N GLN A 97 16.59 -19.69 6.91
CA GLN A 97 16.46 -19.24 5.51
C GLN A 97 15.37 -18.19 5.30
N LYS A 98 15.02 -17.42 6.35
CA LYS A 98 14.05 -16.33 6.27
C LYS A 98 14.66 -15.08 5.64
N CYS A 99 15.97 -14.89 5.84
CA CYS A 99 16.73 -13.78 5.28
C CYS A 99 18.08 -14.28 4.74
N LYS A 100 18.58 -13.63 3.69
CA LYS A 100 20.00 -13.77 3.30
C LYS A 100 20.85 -12.88 4.18
N ILE A 101 21.97 -13.42 4.64
CA ILE A 101 22.84 -12.73 5.59
C ILE A 101 24.24 -12.67 5.01
N GLU A 102 24.83 -11.49 5.08
CA GLU A 102 26.19 -11.23 4.66
C GLU A 102 26.96 -10.63 5.85
N HIS A 103 28.10 -11.23 6.20
CA HIS A 103 28.99 -10.70 7.22
C HIS A 103 30.02 -9.78 6.58
N THR A 104 30.05 -8.53 7.01
CA THR A 104 31.02 -7.53 6.55
C THR A 104 31.76 -6.94 7.75
N PRO A 105 32.94 -6.33 7.59
CA PRO A 105 33.66 -5.70 8.70
C PRO A 105 32.90 -4.52 9.35
N LYS A 106 31.85 -3.98 8.68
CA LYS A 106 30.98 -2.93 9.23
C LYS A 106 29.79 -3.48 10.04
N GLY A 107 29.58 -4.79 10.03
CA GLY A 107 28.49 -5.48 10.72
C GLY A 107 27.72 -6.45 9.82
N TRP A 108 26.63 -6.98 10.36
CA TRP A 108 25.76 -7.92 9.67
C TRP A 108 24.79 -7.21 8.73
N TYR A 109 24.77 -7.61 7.46
CA TYR A 109 23.76 -7.21 6.49
C TYR A 109 22.70 -8.30 6.35
N VAL A 110 21.44 -7.87 6.29
CA VAL A 110 20.27 -8.74 6.18
C VAL A 110 19.46 -8.30 4.96
N GLU A 111 19.10 -9.24 4.11
CA GLU A 111 18.22 -9.07 2.96
C GLU A 111 17.02 -10.02 3.12
N TYR A 112 15.81 -9.46 3.07
CA TYR A 112 14.59 -10.23 3.25
C TYR A 112 14.33 -11.13 2.04
N ILE A 113 14.05 -12.42 2.28
CA ILE A 113 13.58 -13.34 1.23
C ILE A 113 12.07 -13.47 1.38
N ASP A 114 11.33 -12.92 0.44
CA ASP A 114 9.88 -13.13 0.38
C ASP A 114 9.56 -14.50 -0.23
N HIS A 115 9.40 -15.50 0.63
CA HIS A 115 8.96 -16.84 0.23
C HIS A 115 7.56 -16.85 -0.39
N GLU A 116 6.69 -15.88 -0.06
CA GLU A 116 5.34 -15.78 -0.62
C GLU A 116 5.37 -15.23 -2.05
N GLU A 117 6.24 -14.26 -2.33
CA GLU A 117 6.43 -13.73 -3.68
C GLU A 117 7.13 -14.74 -4.61
N LEU A 118 8.10 -15.51 -4.08
CA LEU A 118 8.69 -16.63 -4.80
C LEU A 118 7.65 -17.71 -5.12
N ALA A 119 6.81 -18.09 -4.15
CA ALA A 119 5.75 -19.07 -4.38
C ALA A 119 4.72 -18.59 -5.42
N LYS A 120 4.31 -17.32 -5.39
CA LYS A 120 3.41 -16.73 -6.40
C LYS A 120 4.05 -16.71 -7.79
N LYS A 121 5.33 -16.32 -7.90
CA LYS A 121 6.06 -16.36 -9.18
C LYS A 121 6.21 -17.77 -9.73
N GLU A 122 6.45 -18.76 -8.87
CA GLU A 122 6.50 -20.16 -9.27
C GLU A 122 5.13 -20.69 -9.70
N GLU A 123 4.04 -20.31 -9.02
CA GLU A 123 2.69 -20.66 -9.44
C GLU A 123 2.31 -20.01 -10.77
N GLU A 124 2.62 -18.73 -10.97
CA GLU A 124 2.42 -18.03 -12.24
C GLU A 124 3.25 -18.64 -13.36
N ALA A 125 4.51 -19.02 -13.10
CA ALA A 125 5.33 -19.72 -14.08
C ALA A 125 4.77 -21.11 -14.43
N LYS A 126 4.22 -21.84 -13.45
CA LYS A 126 3.52 -23.11 -13.68
C LYS A 126 2.25 -22.89 -14.50
N ARG A 127 1.44 -21.88 -14.17
CA ARG A 127 0.23 -21.50 -14.94
C ARG A 127 0.58 -21.13 -16.38
N ARG A 128 1.61 -20.30 -16.59
CA ARG A 128 2.09 -19.92 -17.94
C ARG A 128 2.60 -21.12 -18.74
N LYS A 129 3.28 -22.08 -18.10
CA LYS A 129 3.70 -23.33 -18.77
C LYS A 129 2.50 -24.19 -19.19
N ILE A 130 1.47 -24.27 -18.36
CA ILE A 130 0.23 -25.00 -18.67
C ILE A 130 -0.53 -24.29 -19.80
N GLU A 131 -0.66 -22.96 -19.75
CA GLU A 131 -1.32 -22.16 -20.79
C GLU A 131 -0.59 -22.29 -22.14
N LYS A 132 0.74 -22.18 -22.16
CA LYS A 132 1.55 -22.37 -23.36
C LYS A 132 1.36 -23.77 -23.97
N SER A 133 1.32 -24.81 -23.13
CA SER A 133 1.03 -26.18 -23.60
C SER A 133 -0.39 -26.33 -24.17
N GLN A 134 -1.38 -25.59 -23.68
CA GLN A 134 -2.74 -25.59 -24.22
C GLN A 134 -2.86 -24.78 -25.52
N GLU A 135 -2.14 -23.67 -25.64
CA GLU A 135 -2.08 -22.87 -26.87
C GLU A 135 -1.39 -23.63 -28.00
N ASP A 136 -0.28 -24.31 -27.71
CA ASP A 136 0.43 -25.16 -28.68
C ASP A 136 -0.49 -26.29 -29.19
N ALA A 137 -1.23 -26.95 -28.29
CA ALA A 137 -2.20 -28.00 -28.67
C ALA A 137 -3.40 -27.46 -29.47
N ARG A 138 -3.88 -26.24 -29.16
CA ARG A 138 -4.94 -25.57 -29.94
C ARG A 138 -4.45 -25.19 -31.33
N MET A 139 -3.21 -24.72 -31.44
CA MET A 139 -2.61 -24.33 -32.72
C MET A 139 -2.45 -25.55 -33.63
N GLU A 140 -2.01 -26.67 -33.08
CA GLU A 140 -1.87 -27.93 -33.81
C GLU A 140 -3.24 -28.44 -34.31
N GLN A 141 -4.30 -28.35 -33.50
CA GLN A 141 -5.66 -28.68 -33.93
C GLN A 141 -6.18 -27.78 -35.07
N ILE A 142 -5.92 -26.47 -35.00
CA ILE A 142 -6.31 -25.53 -36.04
C ILE A 142 -5.56 -25.84 -37.34
N GLN A 143 -4.25 -26.11 -37.26
CA GLN A 143 -3.42 -26.47 -38.41
C GLN A 143 -3.91 -27.77 -39.05
N ALA A 144 -4.25 -28.79 -38.26
CA ALA A 144 -4.81 -30.05 -38.76
C ALA A 144 -6.16 -29.85 -39.47
N MET A 145 -7.06 -29.03 -38.93
CA MET A 145 -8.32 -28.68 -39.61
C MET A 145 -8.08 -27.93 -40.92
N VAL A 146 -7.15 -26.98 -40.93
CA VAL A 146 -6.76 -26.23 -42.13
C VAL A 146 -6.20 -27.15 -43.20
N GLU A 147 -5.33 -28.09 -42.83
CA GLU A 147 -4.75 -29.05 -43.76
C GLU A 147 -5.80 -30.03 -44.32
N GLU A 148 -6.74 -30.48 -43.49
CA GLU A 148 -7.85 -31.33 -43.94
C GLU A 148 -8.82 -30.57 -44.87
N SER A 149 -9.15 -29.31 -44.55
CA SER A 149 -9.93 -28.43 -45.44
C SER A 149 -9.21 -28.17 -46.77
N ARG A 150 -7.88 -28.05 -46.75
CA ARG A 150 -7.04 -27.92 -47.95
C ARG A 150 -7.05 -29.20 -48.79
N ARG A 151 -7.04 -30.38 -48.16
CA ARG A 151 -7.16 -31.68 -48.85
C ARG A 151 -8.54 -31.94 -49.44
N ARG A 152 -9.61 -31.53 -48.77
CA ARG A 152 -11.00 -31.68 -49.26
C ARG A 152 -11.40 -30.64 -50.32
N GLY A 153 -10.49 -29.76 -50.72
CA GLY A 153 -10.72 -28.77 -51.79
C GLY A 153 -11.64 -27.60 -51.41
N GLY A 154 -11.91 -27.40 -50.12
CA GLY A 154 -12.75 -26.31 -49.59
C GLY A 154 -11.97 -25.13 -49.00
N PHE A 155 -10.65 -25.10 -49.17
CA PHE A 155 -9.79 -24.08 -48.59
C PHE A 155 -9.73 -22.85 -49.52
N GLN A 156 -10.51 -21.82 -49.19
CA GLN A 156 -10.28 -20.46 -49.68
C GLN A 156 -9.19 -19.82 -48.81
N GLU A 157 -8.08 -19.45 -49.44
CA GLU A 157 -7.04 -18.65 -48.81
C GLU A 157 -7.68 -17.30 -48.43
N PRO A 158 -7.55 -16.84 -47.17
CA PRO A 158 -8.18 -15.59 -46.74
C PRO A 158 -7.46 -14.41 -47.40
N GLU A 159 -7.89 -14.08 -48.61
CA GLU A 159 -7.45 -12.92 -49.35
C GLU A 159 -8.15 -11.70 -48.77
N TYR A 160 -7.39 -10.81 -48.13
CA TYR A 160 -7.91 -9.57 -47.59
C TYR A 160 -8.45 -8.71 -48.73
N THR A 161 -9.78 -8.69 -48.87
CA THR A 161 -10.49 -7.81 -49.80
C THR A 161 -10.86 -6.52 -49.06
N PRO A 162 -10.18 -5.39 -49.34
CA PRO A 162 -10.64 -4.11 -48.81
C PRO A 162 -12.03 -3.81 -49.37
N LEU A 163 -12.99 -3.52 -48.49
CA LEU A 163 -14.32 -3.06 -48.86
C LEU A 163 -14.23 -1.68 -49.54
N GLN A 164 -14.11 -1.66 -50.87
CA GLN A 164 -14.23 -0.43 -51.66
C GLN A 164 -15.69 0.04 -51.63
N ARG A 165 -15.92 1.18 -50.99
CA ARG A 165 -17.20 1.89 -51.01
C ARG A 165 -17.18 2.87 -52.18
N GLU A 166 -17.94 2.59 -53.23
CA GLU A 166 -18.35 3.61 -54.20
C GLU A 166 -19.42 4.49 -53.51
N GLU A 167 -19.23 5.80 -53.52
CA GLU A 167 -20.10 6.75 -52.80
C GLU A 167 -21.54 6.70 -53.35
N GLY A 168 -22.49 6.19 -52.54
CA GLY A 168 -23.92 6.42 -52.76
C GLY A 168 -24.87 5.25 -52.55
N HIS A 169 -24.41 4.00 -52.46
CA HIS A 169 -25.31 2.85 -52.23
C HIS A 169 -25.29 2.35 -50.78
N THR A 170 -26.43 2.49 -50.10
CA THR A 170 -26.66 1.83 -48.80
C THR A 170 -26.65 0.32 -48.97
N VAL A 171 -25.68 -0.36 -48.35
CA VAL A 171 -25.62 -1.82 -48.30
C VAL A 171 -26.75 -2.33 -47.40
N ALA A 172 -27.85 -2.79 -48.02
CA ALA A 172 -28.90 -3.50 -47.31
C ALA A 172 -28.45 -4.95 -47.08
N LEU A 173 -27.96 -5.24 -45.87
CA LEU A 173 -27.67 -6.61 -45.43
C LEU A 173 -28.99 -7.32 -45.13
N THR A 174 -29.59 -7.94 -46.14
CA THR A 174 -30.80 -8.73 -45.99
C THR A 174 -30.47 -10.06 -45.29
N PHE A 175 -30.63 -10.10 -43.98
CA PHE A 175 -30.53 -11.34 -43.20
C PHE A 175 -31.82 -12.14 -43.39
N ASN A 176 -31.84 -13.07 -44.35
CA ASN A 176 -32.95 -14.01 -44.50
C ASN A 176 -32.96 -15.00 -43.33
N LYS A 177 -33.60 -14.59 -42.24
CA LYS A 177 -34.08 -15.49 -41.20
C LYS A 177 -35.31 -16.20 -41.77
N THR A 178 -35.11 -17.41 -42.29
CA THR A 178 -36.22 -18.31 -42.64
C THR A 178 -37.10 -18.48 -41.40
N GLN A 179 -38.32 -17.93 -41.43
CA GLN A 179 -39.31 -18.23 -40.41
C GLN A 179 -39.89 -19.62 -40.66
N PRO A 180 -40.15 -20.41 -39.60
CA PRO A 180 -40.74 -21.72 -39.73
C PRO A 180 -42.25 -21.59 -39.95
N GLU A 181 -42.73 -22.08 -41.08
CA GLU A 181 -44.15 -22.41 -41.24
C GLU A 181 -44.49 -23.69 -40.46
N SER A 182 -45.77 -23.76 -40.13
CA SER A 182 -46.40 -24.50 -39.05
C SER A 182 -46.43 -26.03 -39.16
N LYS A 183 -46.32 -26.66 -37.98
CA LYS A 183 -46.97 -27.89 -37.50
C LYS A 183 -46.69 -29.20 -38.26
N GLU A 184 -45.77 -29.99 -37.69
CA GLU A 184 -46.03 -31.39 -37.34
C GLU A 184 -45.27 -31.76 -36.06
N ARG A 185 -45.97 -32.39 -35.11
CA ARG A 185 -45.41 -32.85 -33.82
C ARG A 185 -44.36 -33.93 -34.07
N LYS A 186 -43.07 -33.60 -33.90
CA LYS A 186 -42.03 -34.60 -33.64
C LYS A 186 -41.45 -34.35 -32.26
N VAL A 187 -41.74 -35.30 -31.38
CA VAL A 187 -41.28 -35.38 -29.99
C VAL A 187 -39.76 -35.28 -29.92
N ASN A 188 -39.27 -34.39 -29.05
CA ASN A 188 -37.85 -34.20 -28.77
C ASN A 188 -37.28 -35.44 -28.06
N ALA A 189 -36.56 -36.28 -28.79
CA ALA A 189 -35.86 -37.46 -28.26
C ALA A 189 -34.93 -37.10 -27.08
N LEU A 190 -34.39 -35.88 -27.05
CA LEU A 190 -33.55 -35.34 -25.98
C LEU A 190 -34.29 -35.11 -24.66
N GLN A 191 -35.57 -34.76 -24.70
CA GLN A 191 -36.39 -34.56 -23.50
C GLN A 191 -36.78 -35.89 -22.87
N GLN A 192 -37.09 -36.89 -23.69
CA GLN A 192 -37.40 -38.24 -23.20
C GLN A 192 -36.16 -38.92 -22.58
N LEU A 193 -34.97 -38.69 -23.14
CA LEU A 193 -33.71 -39.20 -22.60
C LEU A 193 -33.35 -38.55 -21.25
N HIS A 194 -33.67 -37.26 -21.09
CA HIS A 194 -33.47 -36.54 -19.84
C HIS A 194 -34.46 -37.00 -18.74
N GLU A 195 -35.71 -37.28 -19.12
CA GLU A 195 -36.73 -37.83 -18.22
C GLU A 195 -36.37 -39.28 -17.79
N GLN A 196 -35.85 -40.09 -18.72
CA GLN A 196 -35.36 -41.46 -18.43
C GLN A 196 -34.15 -41.45 -17.50
N LEU A 197 -33.16 -40.57 -17.72
CA LEU A 197 -32.01 -40.42 -16.82
C LEU A 197 -32.40 -39.90 -15.43
N LYS A 198 -33.44 -39.08 -15.36
CA LYS A 198 -33.99 -38.56 -14.10
C LYS A 198 -34.73 -39.66 -13.32
N GLN A 199 -35.46 -40.54 -14.02
CA GLN A 199 -36.09 -41.71 -13.42
C GLN A 199 -35.08 -42.78 -12.98
N GLU A 200 -33.99 -43.01 -13.74
CA GLU A 200 -32.88 -43.89 -13.33
C GLU A 200 -32.10 -43.35 -12.11
N ARG A 201 -32.01 -42.02 -11.96
CA ARG A 201 -31.44 -41.39 -10.76
C ARG A 201 -32.31 -41.57 -9.51
N LEU A 202 -33.63 -41.67 -9.68
CA LEU A 202 -34.58 -41.86 -8.59
C LEU A 202 -34.73 -43.34 -8.18
N SER A 203 -34.49 -44.29 -9.10
CA SER A 203 -34.59 -45.72 -8.83
C SER A 203 -33.32 -46.37 -8.25
N LYS A 204 -32.18 -45.64 -8.22
CA LYS A 204 -30.90 -46.11 -7.63
C LYS A 204 -30.55 -45.47 -6.28
N SER A 205 -31.52 -44.98 -5.51
CA SER A 205 -31.31 -44.52 -4.12
C SER A 205 -31.23 -45.66 -3.09
N GLY A 206 -30.63 -46.78 -3.46
CA GLY A 206 -30.58 -47.99 -2.64
C GLY A 206 -29.30 -48.78 -2.86
N SER A 207 -28.14 -48.19 -2.55
CA SER A 207 -26.96 -48.87 -1.97
C SER A 207 -25.69 -47.99 -2.08
N GLN A 208 -25.02 -47.85 -0.93
CA GLN A 208 -23.61 -47.51 -0.68
C GLN A 208 -22.99 -46.22 -1.26
N ALA A 209 -22.51 -45.40 -0.33
CA ALA A 209 -21.72 -44.20 -0.56
C ALA A 209 -20.29 -44.55 -1.01
N GLU A 210 -19.94 -44.16 -2.23
CA GLU A 210 -18.56 -43.87 -2.63
C GLU A 210 -18.47 -42.51 -3.32
N LYS A 211 -17.45 -41.74 -2.96
CA LYS A 211 -17.22 -40.35 -3.39
C LYS A 211 -16.91 -40.29 -4.89
N ARG A 212 -17.87 -39.80 -5.69
CA ARG A 212 -17.59 -39.35 -7.07
C ARG A 212 -16.87 -38.00 -7.05
N LYS A 213 -15.77 -37.90 -7.79
CA LYS A 213 -15.04 -36.65 -8.06
C LYS A 213 -15.95 -35.76 -8.93
N LEU A 214 -16.28 -34.58 -8.41
CA LEU A 214 -17.08 -33.57 -9.11
C LEU A 214 -16.34 -33.08 -10.36
N SER A 215 -17.08 -32.91 -11.46
CA SER A 215 -16.55 -32.35 -12.71
C SER A 215 -16.23 -30.85 -12.52
N ALA A 216 -15.17 -30.36 -13.18
CA ALA A 216 -14.63 -29.01 -13.00
C ALA A 216 -15.66 -27.87 -13.18
N MET A 217 -16.70 -28.11 -13.97
CA MET A 217 -17.80 -27.16 -14.19
C MET A 217 -18.80 -27.12 -13.01
N GLU A 218 -18.99 -28.24 -12.32
CA GLU A 218 -19.90 -28.38 -11.19
C GLU A 218 -19.34 -27.70 -9.91
N ALA A 219 -18.00 -27.73 -9.75
CA ALA A 219 -17.33 -27.03 -8.66
C ALA A 219 -17.44 -25.49 -8.77
N LEU A 220 -17.36 -24.94 -9.99
CA LEU A 220 -17.45 -23.49 -10.22
C LEU A 220 -18.87 -22.94 -9.97
N VAL A 221 -19.89 -23.71 -10.32
CA VAL A 221 -21.29 -23.32 -10.07
C VAL A 221 -21.59 -23.31 -8.57
N LEU A 222 -21.13 -24.33 -7.83
CA LEU A 222 -21.27 -24.39 -6.38
C LEU A 222 -20.51 -23.27 -5.64
N GLU A 223 -19.31 -22.89 -6.10
CA GLU A 223 -18.56 -21.78 -5.51
C GLU A 223 -19.26 -20.44 -5.76
N ALA A 224 -19.81 -20.23 -6.97
CA ALA A 224 -20.57 -19.04 -7.31
C ALA A 224 -21.87 -18.92 -6.48
N GLU A 225 -22.58 -20.03 -6.26
CA GLU A 225 -23.76 -20.07 -5.40
C GLU A 225 -23.41 -19.80 -3.93
N GLN A 226 -22.31 -20.34 -3.41
CA GLN A 226 -21.85 -20.06 -2.05
C GLN A 226 -21.42 -18.60 -1.87
N ARG A 227 -20.78 -17.97 -2.86
CA ARG A 227 -20.47 -16.54 -2.82
C ARG A 227 -21.73 -15.68 -2.83
N LYS A 228 -22.74 -16.09 -3.62
CA LYS A 228 -24.03 -15.39 -3.67
C LYS A 228 -24.82 -15.54 -2.36
N GLN A 229 -24.75 -16.70 -1.72
CA GLN A 229 -25.35 -16.92 -0.39
C GLN A 229 -24.62 -16.15 0.72
N LYS A 230 -23.29 -16.06 0.68
CA LYS A 230 -22.50 -15.23 1.63
C LYS A 230 -22.78 -13.73 1.47
N ALA A 231 -22.92 -13.25 0.23
CA ALA A 231 -23.32 -11.88 -0.04
C ALA A 231 -24.74 -11.58 0.45
N ALA A 232 -25.69 -12.50 0.25
CA ALA A 232 -27.06 -12.36 0.74
C ALA A 232 -27.18 -12.47 2.27
N ALA A 233 -26.26 -13.19 2.94
CA ALA A 233 -26.19 -13.25 4.40
C ALA A 233 -25.59 -11.96 5.01
N PHE A 234 -24.67 -11.30 4.30
CA PHE A 234 -24.11 -10.00 4.71
C PHE A 234 -25.14 -8.86 4.62
N GLU A 235 -26.07 -8.93 3.67
CA GLU A 235 -27.18 -7.96 3.54
C GLU A 235 -28.35 -8.18 4.51
N LYS A 236 -28.38 -9.27 5.29
CA LYS A 236 -29.48 -9.61 6.23
C LYS A 236 -29.09 -9.61 7.71
N SER A 237 -28.09 -8.83 8.10
CA SER A 237 -27.81 -8.55 9.52
C SER A 237 -28.78 -7.50 10.07
N PRO A 238 -29.56 -7.78 11.14
CA PRO A 238 -30.54 -6.84 11.70
C PRO A 238 -29.89 -5.97 12.78
N PHE A 239 -29.08 -4.99 12.39
CA PHE A 239 -28.76 -3.86 13.29
C PHE A 239 -28.26 -2.64 12.49
N SER A 240 -29.18 -1.95 11.80
CA SER A 240 -28.93 -0.58 11.35
C SER A 240 -30.25 0.17 11.14
N ASP A 241 -30.71 0.84 12.20
CA ASP A 241 -31.66 1.95 12.11
C ASP A 241 -31.35 2.92 13.26
N TYR A 242 -30.83 4.12 12.94
CA TYR A 242 -31.50 5.39 13.21
C TYR A 242 -30.61 6.61 12.85
N LYS A 243 -31.18 7.52 12.07
CA LYS A 243 -30.73 8.91 11.86
C LYS A 243 -31.16 9.80 13.03
N GLY A 244 -30.27 10.70 13.47
CA GLY A 244 -30.58 12.14 13.63
C GLY A 244 -31.10 12.71 14.96
N THR A 245 -30.21 13.44 15.64
CA THR A 245 -30.36 14.77 16.33
C THR A 245 -30.98 14.94 17.75
N SER A 246 -30.07 15.25 18.71
CA SER A 246 -30.04 16.31 19.76
C SER A 246 -31.10 16.38 20.88
N PRO A 247 -30.89 17.10 22.02
CA PRO A 247 -29.68 17.70 22.63
C PRO A 247 -29.58 17.49 24.18
N ALA A 248 -28.46 16.97 24.70
CA ALA A 248 -28.10 17.18 26.11
C ALA A 248 -26.61 16.89 26.35
N ASP A 249 -26.06 17.56 27.36
CA ASP A 249 -24.72 17.41 27.93
C ASP A 249 -23.55 18.10 27.21
N LYS A 250 -23.54 19.42 27.38
CA LYS A 250 -22.33 20.26 27.38
C LYS A 250 -21.70 20.17 28.77
N GLY A 251 -20.43 19.75 28.80
CA GLY A 251 -19.57 19.69 29.99
C GLY A 251 -19.08 18.26 30.12
N ASP A 252 -17.90 17.88 29.69
CA ASP A 252 -16.65 18.23 30.36
C ASP A 252 -15.53 17.53 29.58
N TRP A 253 -15.05 18.18 28.52
CA TRP A 253 -13.94 17.67 27.69
C TRP A 253 -12.76 18.64 27.62
N ARG A 254 -12.82 19.74 28.39
CA ARG A 254 -11.79 20.80 28.37
C ARG A 254 -10.72 20.67 29.44
N GLU A 255 -10.89 19.84 30.47
CA GLU A 255 -9.98 19.86 31.62
C GLU A 255 -8.90 18.76 31.60
N ARG A 256 -8.98 17.79 30.68
CA ARG A 256 -8.06 16.62 30.67
C ARG A 256 -6.83 16.76 29.75
N LYS A 257 -6.49 17.97 29.30
CA LYS A 257 -5.34 18.21 28.41
C LYS A 257 -4.20 19.03 29.04
N GLU A 258 -4.32 19.43 30.30
CA GLU A 258 -3.33 20.27 30.99
C GLU A 258 -2.37 19.52 31.93
N THR A 259 -2.49 18.19 32.08
CA THR A 259 -1.66 17.41 33.03
C THR A 259 -0.60 16.49 32.41
N GLU A 260 -0.22 16.70 31.14
CA GLU A 260 0.91 15.99 30.50
C GLU A 260 1.96 16.94 29.90
N GLU A 261 2.13 18.13 30.50
CA GLU A 261 3.35 18.92 30.31
C GLU A 261 4.34 18.62 31.43
N SER A 262 5.06 17.51 31.28
CA SER A 262 6.30 17.32 32.02
C SER A 262 7.27 16.44 31.23
N HIS A 263 8.29 17.11 30.68
CA HIS A 263 9.59 16.59 30.24
C HIS A 263 9.72 16.17 28.76
N THR A 264 9.79 17.14 27.85
CA THR A 264 10.66 17.14 26.65
C THR A 264 10.77 18.57 26.13
N SER A 265 12.01 19.07 26.02
CA SER A 265 12.55 20.27 25.35
C SER A 265 11.59 21.42 24.94
N PRO A 266 11.88 22.69 25.29
CA PRO A 266 11.02 23.86 25.02
C PRO A 266 11.12 24.32 23.56
N GLN A 267 10.79 23.46 22.60
CA GLN A 267 10.66 23.82 21.20
C GLN A 267 9.21 24.26 20.95
N PRO A 268 8.95 25.47 20.41
CA PRO A 268 7.60 25.90 20.09
C PRO A 268 6.99 24.91 19.09
N ARG A 269 5.85 24.32 19.42
CA ARG A 269 5.12 23.46 18.47
C ARG A 269 4.11 24.31 17.70
N PRO A 270 4.04 24.21 16.37
CA PRO A 270 3.09 24.96 15.58
C PRO A 270 1.67 24.43 15.85
N PRO A 271 0.62 25.26 15.71
CA PRO A 271 -0.75 24.78 15.74
C PRO A 271 -0.96 23.72 14.65
N GLN A 272 -1.69 22.65 14.96
CA GLN A 272 -1.97 21.59 14.00
C GLN A 272 -2.63 22.14 12.73
N HIS A 273 -1.99 21.94 11.58
CA HIS A 273 -2.51 22.38 10.30
C HIS A 273 -3.63 21.45 9.83
N LYS A 274 -4.75 22.01 9.32
CA LYS A 274 -5.92 21.24 8.84
C LYS A 274 -5.58 20.17 7.80
N TYR A 275 -4.50 20.38 7.06
CA TYR A 275 -4.01 19.49 5.99
C TYR A 275 -2.61 18.92 6.30
N ALA A 276 -2.33 18.62 7.57
CA ALA A 276 -1.04 18.05 7.98
C ALA A 276 -0.79 16.67 7.33
N GLY A 277 -1.84 15.86 7.11
CA GLY A 277 -1.76 14.55 6.45
C GLY A 277 -2.11 14.56 4.96
N ALA A 278 -1.96 15.71 4.28
CA ALA A 278 -2.26 15.81 2.85
C ALA A 278 -0.97 15.78 2.01
N ASP A 279 -0.98 14.96 0.96
CA ASP A 279 0.22 14.65 0.17
C ASP A 279 0.54 15.68 -0.94
N TRP A 280 -0.37 16.64 -1.19
CA TRP A 280 -0.08 17.72 -2.13
C TRP A 280 0.83 18.76 -1.48
N TRP A 281 1.88 19.17 -2.18
CA TRP A 281 2.88 20.11 -1.65
C TRP A 281 3.01 21.38 -2.50
N LEU A 282 2.41 21.42 -3.68
CA LEU A 282 2.47 22.58 -4.57
C LEU A 282 1.79 23.80 -3.94
N GLN A 283 2.50 24.92 -3.98
CA GLN A 283 2.00 26.22 -3.56
C GLN A 283 2.49 27.29 -4.55
N PRO A 284 1.71 28.36 -4.78
CA PRO A 284 2.15 29.47 -5.63
C PRO A 284 3.36 30.16 -5.01
N GLY A 285 4.27 30.64 -5.86
CA GLY A 285 5.50 31.31 -5.45
C GLY A 285 6.69 30.38 -5.15
N LEU A 286 6.54 29.06 -5.28
CA LEU A 286 7.65 28.12 -5.14
C LEU A 286 8.53 28.05 -6.39
N ILE A 287 9.83 27.82 -6.19
CA ILE A 287 10.77 27.46 -7.26
C ILE A 287 10.93 25.95 -7.25
N VAL A 288 10.51 25.32 -8.34
CA VAL A 288 10.58 23.88 -8.53
C VAL A 288 11.43 23.54 -9.73
N LYS A 289 11.92 22.31 -9.77
CA LYS A 289 12.72 21.77 -10.87
C LYS A 289 11.88 20.77 -11.66
N VAL A 290 11.86 20.94 -12.98
CA VAL A 290 11.09 20.08 -13.88
C VAL A 290 11.86 18.79 -14.15
N MET A 291 11.23 17.64 -13.91
CA MET A 291 11.82 16.31 -14.08
C MET A 291 11.20 15.51 -15.22
N HIS A 292 10.42 16.15 -16.09
CA HIS A 292 9.81 15.52 -17.26
C HIS A 292 10.82 15.39 -18.40
N LYS A 293 11.19 14.16 -18.77
CA LYS A 293 12.25 13.87 -19.78
C LYS A 293 11.78 14.08 -21.22
N THR A 294 10.51 13.87 -21.52
CA THR A 294 9.96 13.87 -22.88
C THR A 294 9.21 15.16 -23.24
N LEU A 295 9.17 16.16 -22.35
CA LEU A 295 8.40 17.38 -22.59
C LEU A 295 9.22 18.32 -23.48
N GLY A 296 8.68 18.67 -24.65
CA GLY A 296 9.35 19.56 -25.60
C GLY A 296 10.76 19.08 -25.95
N ASP A 297 10.88 17.79 -26.30
CA ASP A 297 12.15 17.12 -26.62
C ASP A 297 13.21 17.17 -25.50
N GLY A 298 12.75 17.27 -24.25
CA GLY A 298 13.61 17.34 -23.08
C GLY A 298 14.23 18.72 -22.84
N LYS A 299 13.82 19.74 -23.60
CA LYS A 299 14.30 21.12 -23.46
C LYS A 299 14.16 21.66 -22.03
N TYR A 300 13.11 21.26 -21.32
CA TYR A 300 12.80 21.74 -19.98
C TYR A 300 13.28 20.77 -18.86
N TYR A 301 13.90 19.65 -19.21
CA TYR A 301 14.35 18.67 -18.23
C TYR A 301 15.48 19.25 -17.36
N LYS A 302 15.34 19.13 -16.03
CA LYS A 302 16.23 19.69 -14.99
C LYS A 302 16.29 21.23 -14.94
N GLN A 303 15.48 21.92 -15.73
CA GLN A 303 15.36 23.37 -15.64
C GLN A 303 14.47 23.78 -14.46
N LYS A 304 14.66 25.02 -14.00
CA LYS A 304 13.93 25.58 -12.86
C LYS A 304 12.79 26.48 -13.35
N GLY A 305 11.63 26.33 -12.73
CA GLY A 305 10.45 27.14 -12.98
C GLY A 305 9.86 27.66 -11.67
N VAL A 306 9.09 28.73 -11.79
CA VAL A 306 8.33 29.36 -10.70
C VAL A 306 6.88 28.92 -10.83
N VAL A 307 6.29 28.43 -9.75
CA VAL A 307 4.84 28.13 -9.69
C VAL A 307 4.06 29.45 -9.64
N LYS A 308 3.35 29.80 -10.72
CA LYS A 308 2.45 30.97 -10.73
C LYS A 308 1.14 30.66 -10.05
N THR A 309 0.49 29.59 -10.47
CA THR A 309 -0.82 29.16 -9.96
C THR A 309 -0.84 27.64 -9.83
N VAL A 310 -1.67 27.13 -8.92
CA VAL A 310 -1.92 25.71 -8.73
C VAL A 310 -3.35 25.45 -9.18
N ASP A 311 -3.52 24.54 -10.13
CA ASP A 311 -4.81 24.12 -10.66
C ASP A 311 -5.27 22.86 -9.91
N GLY A 312 -6.35 22.99 -9.14
CA GLY A 312 -6.84 21.93 -8.26
C GLY A 312 -5.94 21.71 -7.03
N ARG A 313 -5.28 20.55 -6.97
CA ARG A 313 -4.42 20.15 -5.83
C ARG A 313 -3.03 19.65 -6.24
N TYR A 314 -2.92 19.01 -7.40
CA TYR A 314 -1.70 18.31 -7.83
C TYR A 314 -1.04 18.93 -9.06
N SER A 315 -1.72 19.79 -9.81
CA SER A 315 -1.18 20.38 -11.02
C SER A 315 -0.76 21.84 -10.80
N ALA A 316 0.43 22.22 -11.27
CA ALA A 316 0.95 23.58 -11.22
C ALA A 316 1.12 24.17 -12.62
N VAL A 317 0.81 25.45 -12.75
CA VAL A 317 1.19 26.28 -13.89
C VAL A 317 2.51 26.97 -13.54
N LEU A 318 3.55 26.59 -14.25
CA LEU A 318 4.93 26.99 -14.07
C LEU A 318 5.31 28.03 -15.12
N GLU A 319 6.03 29.06 -14.71
CA GLU A 319 6.79 29.92 -15.60
C GLU A 319 8.27 29.55 -15.50
N MET A 320 8.85 29.09 -16.61
CA MET A 320 10.25 28.72 -16.66
C MET A 320 11.14 29.95 -16.49
N LEU A 321 12.16 29.87 -15.63
CA LEU A 321 13.13 30.95 -15.46
C LEU A 321 13.98 31.14 -16.72
N GLU A 322 14.21 30.04 -17.43
CA GLU A 322 14.96 30.00 -18.68
C GLU A 322 13.96 29.95 -19.85
N GLY A 323 13.90 31.04 -20.63
CA GLY A 323 13.04 31.13 -21.81
C GLY A 323 11.57 31.55 -21.56
N GLY A 324 11.14 31.74 -20.31
CA GLY A 324 9.82 32.32 -19.98
C GLY A 324 8.61 31.50 -20.41
N ALA A 325 8.80 30.25 -20.83
CA ALA A 325 7.73 29.37 -21.26
C ALA A 325 6.80 29.05 -20.08
N ILE A 326 5.49 28.97 -20.35
CA ILE A 326 4.49 28.59 -19.35
C ILE A 326 4.10 27.14 -19.58
N LEU A 327 4.23 26.30 -18.54
CA LEU A 327 3.99 24.86 -18.61
C LEU A 327 3.00 24.45 -17.51
N LYS A 328 2.02 23.61 -17.84
CA LYS A 328 1.14 22.99 -16.85
C LYS A 328 1.63 21.56 -16.59
N LEU A 329 2.09 21.27 -15.38
CA LEU A 329 2.64 19.98 -14.98
C LEU A 329 2.08 19.51 -13.66
N ASP A 330 1.97 18.19 -13.51
CA ASP A 330 1.61 17.56 -12.23
C ASP A 330 2.81 17.49 -11.28
N GLN A 331 2.55 17.45 -9.97
CA GLN A 331 3.57 17.42 -8.93
C GLN A 331 4.51 16.21 -9.06
N GLU A 332 4.06 15.10 -9.64
CA GLU A 332 4.90 13.91 -9.89
C GLU A 332 6.10 14.21 -10.80
N TYR A 333 5.96 15.20 -11.68
CA TYR A 333 7.01 15.61 -12.61
C TYR A 333 7.82 16.81 -12.10
N LEU A 334 7.65 17.18 -10.83
CA LEU A 334 8.28 18.32 -10.19
C LEU A 334 9.06 17.88 -8.97
N GLU A 335 10.22 18.50 -8.77
CA GLU A 335 11.11 18.28 -7.64
C GLU A 335 11.24 19.57 -6.83
N THR A 336 11.21 19.47 -5.50
CA THR A 336 11.46 20.62 -4.62
C THR A 336 12.91 21.07 -4.76
N VAL A 337 13.14 22.38 -4.68
CA VAL A 337 14.50 22.94 -4.75
C VAL A 337 14.87 23.48 -3.39
N ILE A 338 15.98 23.00 -2.83
CA ILE A 338 16.52 23.55 -1.58
C ILE A 338 17.29 24.84 -1.90
N PRO A 339 17.01 25.97 -1.22
CA PRO A 339 17.78 27.19 -1.42
C PRO A 339 19.22 27.05 -0.87
N PRO A 340 20.14 27.94 -1.26
CA PRO A 340 21.43 28.05 -0.55
C PRO A 340 21.21 28.47 0.91
N ILE A 341 22.20 28.21 1.77
CA ILE A 341 22.19 28.65 3.17
C ILE A 341 21.97 30.17 3.24
N GLY A 342 21.07 30.60 4.12
CA GLY A 342 20.56 31.97 4.25
C GLY A 342 19.42 32.33 3.29
N GLY A 343 19.14 31.47 2.30
CA GLY A 343 18.08 31.65 1.31
C GLY A 343 16.68 31.42 1.87
N ARG A 344 15.67 32.02 1.21
CA ARG A 344 14.26 31.89 1.58
C ARG A 344 13.68 30.55 1.16
N LEU A 345 12.87 29.97 2.03
CA LEU A 345 12.09 28.77 1.77
C LEU A 345 10.70 28.86 2.40
N ALA A 346 9.82 28.02 1.91
CA ALA A 346 8.54 27.70 2.53
C ALA A 346 8.51 26.21 2.89
N VAL A 347 7.84 25.91 3.99
CA VAL A 347 7.57 24.54 4.42
C VAL A 347 6.25 24.08 3.80
N VAL A 348 6.32 23.07 2.95
CA VAL A 348 5.21 22.61 2.12
C VAL A 348 4.47 21.40 2.71
N LEU A 349 5.14 20.62 3.56
CA LEU A 349 4.62 19.38 4.17
C LEU A 349 4.88 19.34 5.69
N GLY A 350 4.12 18.49 6.39
CA GLY A 350 4.26 18.24 7.82
C GLY A 350 3.60 19.28 8.74
N GLU A 351 4.00 19.26 10.02
CA GLU A 351 3.40 20.10 11.08
C GLU A 351 3.64 21.60 10.86
N TRP A 352 4.79 21.94 10.30
CA TRP A 352 5.21 23.31 10.01
C TRP A 352 4.71 23.81 8.66
N ARG A 353 3.81 23.07 7.99
CA ARG A 353 3.27 23.45 6.69
C ARG A 353 2.68 24.87 6.68
N GLY A 354 3.01 25.64 5.63
CA GLY A 354 2.58 27.02 5.43
C GLY A 354 3.39 28.05 6.22
N HIS A 355 4.46 27.66 6.89
CA HIS A 355 5.45 28.58 7.44
C HIS A 355 6.53 28.88 6.42
N GLU A 356 7.08 30.08 6.46
CA GLU A 356 8.22 30.47 5.63
C GLU A 356 9.36 30.95 6.53
N GLY A 357 10.56 30.92 5.96
CA GLY A 357 11.76 31.17 6.74
C GLY A 357 13.02 31.23 5.91
N ARG A 358 14.14 31.01 6.60
CA ARG A 358 15.48 30.95 6.02
C ARG A 358 16.15 29.64 6.38
N LEU A 359 16.91 29.10 5.42
CA LEU A 359 17.77 27.95 5.66
C LEU A 359 19.00 28.37 6.48
N GLU A 360 19.30 27.67 7.57
CA GLU A 360 20.54 27.90 8.35
C GLU A 360 21.58 26.81 8.11
N GLY A 361 21.15 25.55 8.01
CA GLY A 361 22.05 24.41 7.91
C GLY A 361 21.42 23.23 7.19
N LEU A 362 22.29 22.40 6.65
CA LEU A 362 21.95 21.16 5.95
C LEU A 362 22.70 20.03 6.65
N ASP A 363 21.98 18.97 6.99
CA ASP A 363 22.56 17.73 7.47
C ASP A 363 22.40 16.67 6.38
N MET A 364 23.53 16.30 5.79
CA MET A 364 23.60 15.34 4.69
C MET A 364 23.41 13.89 5.17
N ASP A 365 23.72 13.61 6.44
CA ASP A 365 23.65 12.25 6.98
C ASP A 365 22.21 11.85 7.30
N SER A 366 21.41 12.80 7.80
CA SER A 366 20.00 12.60 8.12
C SER A 366 19.02 13.08 7.04
N TYR A 367 19.53 13.62 5.92
CA TYR A 367 18.72 14.25 4.87
C TYR A 367 17.74 15.29 5.42
N SER A 368 18.21 16.10 6.38
CA SER A 368 17.38 17.06 7.11
C SER A 368 17.97 18.47 7.10
N VAL A 369 17.10 19.47 7.22
CA VAL A 369 17.44 20.89 7.24
C VAL A 369 17.19 21.50 8.61
N GLN A 370 18.02 22.49 8.93
CA GLN A 370 17.79 23.44 10.00
C GLN A 370 17.31 24.75 9.39
N VAL A 371 16.13 25.20 9.81
CA VAL A 371 15.49 26.42 9.28
C VAL A 371 15.03 27.32 10.40
N THR A 372 15.13 28.62 10.18
CA THR A 372 14.55 29.64 11.07
C THR A 372 13.31 30.19 10.39
N LEU A 373 12.14 29.88 10.95
CA LEU A 373 10.83 30.31 10.47
C LEU A 373 10.53 31.70 11.02
N ASP A 374 10.19 32.65 10.15
CA ASP A 374 9.86 34.03 10.51
C ASP A 374 8.41 34.41 10.18
N THR A 375 7.74 33.64 9.31
CA THR A 375 6.34 33.86 8.92
C THR A 375 5.53 32.55 8.97
N GLY A 376 4.21 32.65 9.14
CA GLY A 376 3.31 31.50 9.07
C GLY A 376 2.15 31.53 10.07
N PRO A 377 1.34 30.46 10.12
CA PRO A 377 0.20 30.31 11.02
C PRO A 377 0.52 30.55 12.50
N LEU A 378 1.69 30.13 12.98
CA LEU A 378 2.10 30.32 14.38
C LEU A 378 2.21 31.81 14.76
N PHE A 379 2.80 32.63 13.88
CA PHE A 379 3.01 34.06 14.12
C PHE A 379 1.73 34.90 14.03
N LYS A 380 0.62 34.31 13.56
CA LYS A 380 -0.72 34.95 13.59
C LYS A 380 -1.36 34.91 14.98
N GLN A 381 -0.86 34.07 15.90
CA GLN A 381 -1.35 34.00 17.27
C GLN A 381 -0.76 35.14 18.12
N GLU A 382 -1.55 35.76 18.99
CA GLU A 382 -1.14 36.90 19.81
C GLU A 382 0.10 36.61 20.67
N ARG A 383 0.24 35.37 21.17
CA ARG A 383 1.38 34.93 21.99
C ARG A 383 2.73 34.98 21.25
N HIS A 384 2.74 34.94 19.92
CA HIS A 384 3.95 34.85 19.10
C HIS A 384 4.08 35.97 18.06
N ARG A 385 3.19 36.98 18.09
CA ARG A 385 3.14 38.10 17.13
C ARG A 385 4.39 38.99 17.13
N GLY A 386 5.27 38.85 18.13
CA GLY A 386 6.53 39.59 18.27
C GLY A 386 7.80 38.73 18.27
N CYS A 387 7.71 37.43 18.05
CA CYS A 387 8.87 36.55 18.00
C CYS A 387 9.66 36.78 16.69
N ARG A 388 10.96 37.05 16.77
CA ARG A 388 11.82 37.31 15.59
C ARG A 388 12.04 36.11 14.67
N GLY A 389 11.75 34.92 15.16
CA GLY A 389 11.79 33.66 14.41
C GLY A 389 11.90 32.47 15.34
N VAL A 390 11.47 31.30 14.87
CA VAL A 390 11.57 30.02 15.58
C VAL A 390 12.54 29.13 14.83
N LEU A 391 13.56 28.65 15.55
CA LEU A 391 14.52 27.71 15.00
C LEU A 391 13.95 26.29 15.03
N VAL A 392 13.82 25.67 13.86
CA VAL A 392 13.34 24.30 13.70
C VAL A 392 14.46 23.44 13.12
N LYS A 393 14.77 22.33 13.79
CA LYS A 393 15.80 21.37 13.39
C LYS A 393 15.17 20.07 12.93
N GLY A 394 15.82 19.38 12.00
CA GLY A 394 15.42 18.03 11.59
C GLY A 394 14.25 17.99 10.61
N LEU A 395 14.00 19.05 9.83
CA LEU A 395 12.97 19.00 8.79
C LEU A 395 13.48 18.22 7.57
N PRO A 396 12.74 17.24 7.02
CA PRO A 396 13.15 16.54 5.81
C PRO A 396 13.31 17.47 4.60
N TYR A 397 14.19 17.11 3.66
CA TYR A 397 14.39 17.85 2.41
C TYR A 397 13.09 18.00 1.58
N GLU A 398 12.24 16.98 1.60
CA GLU A 398 10.95 16.97 0.89
C GLU A 398 9.95 17.99 1.46
N HIS A 399 10.12 18.38 2.73
CA HIS A 399 9.20 19.29 3.40
C HIS A 399 9.50 20.76 3.11
N VAL A 400 10.64 21.07 2.50
CA VAL A 400 11.06 22.44 2.24
C VAL A 400 11.24 22.70 0.75
N CYS A 401 10.81 23.87 0.31
CA CYS A 401 10.99 24.29 -1.06
C CYS A 401 11.39 25.77 -1.11
N LYS A 402 12.29 26.11 -2.03
CA LYS A 402 12.78 27.46 -2.24
C LYS A 402 11.62 28.37 -2.64
N LEU A 403 11.50 29.50 -1.95
CA LEU A 403 10.49 30.50 -2.22
C LEU A 403 11.04 31.54 -3.21
N ASN A 404 10.30 31.82 -4.28
CA ASN A 404 10.60 32.91 -5.19
C ASN A 404 10.17 34.23 -4.54
N LYS A 405 11.12 35.12 -4.27
CA LYS A 405 10.80 36.48 -3.82
C LYS A 405 10.30 37.30 -5.01
N GLN A 406 9.00 37.25 -5.26
CA GLN A 406 8.31 38.27 -6.05
C GLN A 406 7.13 38.85 -5.26
N LYS A 407 7.46 39.58 -4.19
CA LYS A 407 7.01 40.97 -3.92
C LYS A 407 7.53 41.41 -2.55
#